data_AF-A0A7W0GJZ7-F1
#
_entry.id   AF-A0A7W0GJZ7-F1
#
_cell.length_a   1.000
_cell.length_b   1.000
_cell.length_c   1.000
_cell.angle_alpha   90.00
_cell.angle_beta   90.00
_cell.angle_gamma   90.00
#
_symmetry.space_group_name_H-M   'P 1'
#
loop_
_entity.id
_entity.type
_entity.pdbx_description
1 polymer ?
#
loop_
_entity_poly.entity_id
_entity_poly.type
_entity_poly.pdbx_seq_one_letter_code
_entity_poly.pdbx_strand_id
1 'polypeptide(L)'
;AAKALIETHRLRLTAEKLGVKKIDASADVIVIQFVPDPPFDTAKLIALMQRSKTMRLAGPERLRIEEKTANLDARLQRLREVFRAIG
;
A
#
# COMPACT_ATOMS: atom_id res chain seq x y z
N ALA A 1 0.47 -20.37 11.33
CA ALA A 1 0.97 -20.35 9.94
C ALA A 1 -0.13 -20.11 8.90
N ALA A 2 -1.29 -20.78 8.95
CA ALA A 2 -2.34 -20.65 7.92
C ALA A 2 -2.98 -19.25 7.78
N LYS A 3 -3.13 -18.48 8.87
CA LYS A 3 -3.73 -17.13 8.83
C LYS A 3 -2.92 -16.15 7.97
N ALA A 4 -1.59 -16.16 8.09
CA ALA A 4 -0.72 -15.25 7.35
C ALA A 4 -0.84 -15.46 5.83
N LEU A 5 -0.93 -16.71 5.37
CA LEU A 5 -1.11 -17.05 3.96
C LEU A 5 -2.44 -16.57 3.41
N ILE A 6 -3.54 -16.82 4.13
CA ILE A 6 -4.89 -16.41 3.71
C ILE A 6 -5.00 -14.88 3.66
N GLU A 7 -4.50 -14.20 4.69
CA GLU A 7 -4.58 -12.74 4.79
C GLU A 7 -3.70 -12.04 3.74
N THR A 8 -2.56 -12.65 3.38
CA THR A 8 -1.70 -12.19 2.28
C THR A 8 -2.38 -12.40 0.92
N HIS A 9 -3.06 -13.53 0.72
CA HIS A 9 -3.79 -13.81 -0.52
C HIS A 9 -4.95 -12.82 -0.73
N ARG A 10 -5.75 -12.55 0.31
CA ARG A 10 -6.82 -11.53 0.24
C ARG A 10 -6.27 -10.15 -0.06
N LEU A 11 -5.17 -9.77 0.59
CA LEU A 11 -4.53 -8.49 0.34
C LEU A 11 -4.06 -8.39 -1.12
N ARG A 12 -3.49 -9.46 -1.67
CA ARG A 12 -3.06 -9.52 -3.07
C ARG A 12 -4.23 -9.31 -4.04
N LEU A 13 -5.39 -9.93 -3.82
CA LEU A 13 -6.56 -9.76 -4.68
C LEU A 13 -7.06 -8.30 -4.69
N THR A 14 -7.08 -7.65 -3.53
CA THR A 14 -7.46 -6.22 -3.45
C THR A 14 -6.41 -5.34 -4.12
N ALA A 15 -5.13 -5.63 -3.90
CA ALA A 15 -4.02 -4.89 -4.50
C ALA A 15 -4.06 -4.95 -6.03
N GLU A 16 -4.33 -6.12 -6.59
CA GLU A 16 -4.41 -6.35 -8.04
C GLU A 16 -5.54 -5.50 -8.68
N LYS A 17 -6.70 -5.42 -8.02
CA LYS A 17 -7.82 -4.56 -8.48
C LYS A 17 -7.47 -3.07 -8.49
N LEU A 18 -6.56 -2.64 -7.63
CA LEU A 18 -6.07 -1.26 -7.54
C LEU A 18 -4.85 -1.02 -8.45
N GLY A 19 -4.51 -1.97 -9.32
CA GLY A 19 -3.35 -1.87 -10.21
C GLY A 19 -2.02 -1.86 -9.47
N VAL A 20 -1.93 -2.49 -8.29
CA VAL A 20 -0.66 -2.67 -7.59
C VAL A 20 0.16 -3.74 -8.31
N LYS A 21 1.32 -3.34 -8.83
CA LYS A 21 2.29 -4.21 -9.51
C LYS A 21 3.22 -4.92 -8.54
N LYS A 22 3.65 -4.24 -7.46
CA LYS A 22 4.58 -4.79 -6.47
C LYS A 22 4.36 -4.13 -5.11
N ILE A 23 4.50 -4.92 -4.04
CA ILE A 23 4.53 -4.43 -2.66
C ILE A 23 5.84 -4.89 -2.04
N ASP A 24 6.64 -3.96 -1.56
CA ASP A 24 7.81 -4.21 -0.74
C ASP A 24 7.55 -3.64 0.65
N ALA A 25 7.40 -4.49 1.65
CA ALA A 25 6.95 -4.07 2.97
C ALA A 25 7.89 -4.60 4.05
N SER A 26 8.79 -3.72 4.49
CA SER A 26 9.78 -3.94 5.55
C SER A 26 9.26 -3.45 6.90
N ALA A 27 10.08 -3.54 7.96
CA ALA A 27 9.69 -3.09 9.30
C ALA A 27 9.55 -1.57 9.39
N ASP A 28 10.35 -0.80 8.66
CA ASP A 28 10.37 0.67 8.75
C ASP A 28 9.76 1.38 7.54
N VAL A 29 9.66 0.67 6.41
CA VAL A 29 9.27 1.25 5.13
C VAL A 29 8.38 0.30 4.35
N ILE A 30 7.31 0.85 3.77
CA ILE A 30 6.46 0.18 2.80
C ILE A 30 6.56 0.93 1.46
N VAL A 31 6.83 0.22 0.39
CA VAL A 31 6.82 0.73 -0.98
C VAL A 31 5.79 -0.04 -1.80
N ILE A 32 4.84 0.69 -2.36
CA ILE A 32 3.80 0.17 -3.25
C ILE A 32 4.10 0.71 -4.64
N GLN A 33 4.34 -0.19 -5.59
CA GLN A 33 4.46 0.14 -7.00
C GLN A 33 3.14 -0.16 -7.70
N PHE A 34 2.62 0.82 -8.41
CA PHE A 34 1.43 0.71 -9.25
C PHE A 34 1.83 0.43 -10.71
N VAL A 35 0.85 0.04 -11.52
CA VAL A 35 0.99 -0.03 -12.98
C VAL A 35 0.97 1.39 -13.58
N PRO A 36 1.54 1.58 -14.79
CA PRO A 36 1.30 2.79 -15.56
C PRO A 36 -0.20 2.92 -15.82
N ASP A 37 -0.79 4.06 -15.46
CA ASP A 37 -2.25 4.31 -15.47
C ASP A 37 -3.05 3.38 -14.53
N PRO A 38 -2.95 3.57 -13.20
CA PRO A 38 -3.63 2.70 -12.26
C PRO A 38 -5.16 2.91 -12.29
N PRO A 39 -5.96 1.85 -12.06
CA PRO A 39 -7.42 1.89 -12.10
C PRO A 39 -8.02 2.50 -10.80
N PHE A 40 -7.44 3.58 -10.29
CA PHE A 40 -7.97 4.38 -9.19
C PHE A 40 -7.72 5.87 -9.42
N ASP A 41 -8.48 6.71 -8.73
CA ASP A 41 -8.31 8.15 -8.81
C ASP A 41 -7.00 8.60 -8.12
N THR A 42 -6.03 9.03 -8.93
CA THR A 42 -4.73 9.51 -8.43
C THR A 42 -4.88 10.74 -7.51
N ALA A 43 -5.96 11.53 -7.65
CA ALA A 43 -6.24 12.65 -6.75
C ALA A 43 -6.48 12.19 -5.31
N LYS A 44 -7.14 11.03 -5.11
CA LYS A 44 -7.31 10.44 -3.76
C LYS A 44 -5.96 10.07 -3.13
N LEU A 45 -5.04 9.52 -3.93
CA LEU A 45 -3.69 9.18 -3.48
C LEU A 45 -2.91 10.44 -3.07
N ILE A 46 -2.98 11.50 -3.88
CA ILE A 46 -2.34 12.78 -3.57
C ILE A 46 -2.93 13.39 -2.28
N ALA A 47 -4.25 13.38 -2.12
CA ALA A 47 -4.90 13.86 -0.90
C ALA A 47 -4.50 13.05 0.34
N LEU A 48 -4.39 11.73 0.22
CA LEU A 48 -3.93 10.86 1.30
C LEU A 48 -2.49 11.19 1.71
N MET A 49 -1.62 11.44 0.73
CA MET A 49 -0.23 11.85 0.97
C MET A 49 -0.15 13.20 1.66
N GLN A 50 -0.97 14.18 1.25
CA GLN A 50 -1.00 15.50 1.90
C GLN A 50 -1.42 15.43 3.38
N ARG A 51 -2.28 14.46 3.73
CA ARG A 51 -2.70 14.24 5.12
C ARG A 51 -1.68 13.44 5.94
N SER A 52 -0.78 12.73 5.29
CA SER A 52 0.15 11.79 5.94
C SER A 52 1.60 12.23 5.77
N LYS A 53 2.20 12.75 6.85
CA LYS A 53 3.61 13.24 6.83
C LYS A 53 4.65 12.19 6.44
N THR A 54 4.30 10.90 6.56
CA THR A 54 5.19 9.76 6.28
C THR A 54 5.07 9.23 4.86
N MET A 55 4.11 9.73 4.07
CA MET A 55 3.84 9.24 2.71
C MET A 55 4.41 10.18 1.65
N ARG A 56 5.13 9.61 0.69
CA ARG A 56 5.74 10.35 -0.41
C ARG A 56 5.79 9.53 -1.70
N LEU A 57 5.79 10.18 -2.85
CA LEU A 57 6.08 9.52 -4.12
C LEU A 57 7.59 9.26 -4.23
N ALA A 58 7.94 8.04 -4.62
CA ALA A 58 9.30 7.58 -4.90
C ALA A 58 9.47 7.29 -6.41
N GLY A 59 9.05 8.26 -7.22
CA GLY A 59 8.84 8.13 -8.66
C GLY A 59 7.36 8.23 -9.04
N PRO A 60 7.02 8.27 -10.33
CA PRO A 60 5.65 8.52 -10.80
C PRO A 60 4.66 7.41 -10.41
N GLU A 61 5.13 6.17 -10.26
CA GLU A 61 4.29 4.99 -10.03
C GLU A 61 4.48 4.38 -8.64
N ARG A 62 5.26 5.01 -7.75
CA ARG A 62 5.67 4.39 -6.49
C ARG A 62 5.25 5.25 -5.31
N LEU A 63 4.39 4.72 -4.46
CA LEU A 63 4.11 5.28 -3.15
C LEU A 63 5.09 4.68 -2.14
N ARG A 64 5.77 5.54 -1.38
CA ARG A 64 6.64 5.17 -0.28
C ARG A 64 6.06 5.70 1.03
N ILE A 65 5.98 4.83 2.02
CA ILE A 65 5.45 5.10 3.35
C ILE A 65 6.55 4.76 4.35
N GLU A 66 7.03 5.78 5.06
CA GLU A 66 8.10 5.63 6.07
C GLU A 66 7.49 5.58 7.46
N GLU A 67 7.10 4.38 7.87
CA GLU A 67 6.36 4.14 9.10
C GLU A 67 6.75 2.80 9.71
N LYS A 68 7.00 2.80 11.02
CA LYS A 68 7.39 1.59 11.75
C LYS A 68 6.19 0.67 11.92
N THR A 69 6.27 -0.51 11.32
CA THR A 69 5.32 -1.61 11.46
C THR A 69 5.98 -2.76 12.24
N ALA A 70 5.70 -2.80 13.55
CA ALA A 70 6.40 -3.68 14.50
C ALA A 70 6.19 -5.19 14.23
N ASN A 71 5.06 -5.57 13.63
CA ASN A 71 4.76 -6.96 13.30
C ASN A 71 4.01 -7.06 11.96
N LEU A 72 3.84 -8.29 11.48
CA LEU A 72 3.17 -8.57 10.21
C LEU A 72 1.73 -8.05 10.19
N ASP A 73 0.99 -8.20 11.30
CA ASP A 73 -0.42 -7.78 11.37
C ASP A 73 -0.56 -6.26 11.25
N ALA A 74 0.28 -5.48 11.93
CA ALA A 74 0.33 -4.02 11.80
C ALA A 74 0.65 -3.60 10.36
N ARG A 75 1.56 -4.31 9.69
CA ARG A 75 1.91 -4.07 8.29
C ARG A 75 0.75 -4.36 7.33
N LEU A 76 0.06 -5.49 7.53
CA LEU A 76 -1.12 -5.86 6.74
C LEU A 76 -2.26 -4.88 6.96
N GLN A 77 -2.49 -4.47 8.21
CA GLN A 77 -3.48 -3.46 8.54
C GLN A 77 -3.18 -2.13 7.86
N ARG A 78 -1.91 -1.70 7.88
CA ARG A 78 -1.51 -0.45 7.23
C ARG A 78 -1.75 -0.47 5.73
N LEU A 79 -1.40 -1.57 5.06
CA LEU A 79 -1.67 -1.75 3.63
C LEU A 79 -3.17 -1.69 3.33
N ARG A 80 -4.02 -2.31 4.17
CA ARG A 80 -5.48 -2.28 4.01
C ARG A 80 -6.04 -0.87 4.15
N GLU A 81 -5.56 -0.08 5.11
CA GLU A 81 -5.99 1.30 5.28
C GLU A 81 -5.68 2.14 4.05
N VAL A 82 -4.46 2.00 3.51
CA VAL A 82 -4.04 2.69 2.28
C VAL A 82 -4.94 2.28 1.11
N PHE A 83 -5.14 0.98 0.89
CA PHE A 83 -5.99 0.47 -0.19
C PHE A 83 -7.45 0.93 -0.05
N ARG A 84 -7.99 0.99 1.17
CA ARG A 84 -9.35 1.49 1.42
C ARG A 84 -9.47 2.99 1.17
N ALA A 85 -8.40 3.76 1.37
CA ALA A 85 -8.42 5.20 1.15
C ALA A 85 -8.36 5.58 -0.34
N ILE A 86 -7.75 4.75 -1.18
CA ILE A 86 -7.64 4.98 -2.63
C ILE A 86 -8.68 4.24 -3.47
N GLY A 87 -9.21 3.11 -2.97
CA GLY A 87 -10.42 2.46 -3.51
C GLY A 87 -11.64 3.36 -3.47
#